data_AF-A0A7J3CSF5-F1
#
_entry.id   AF-A0A7J3CSF5-F1
#
_cell.length_a   1.000
_cell.length_b   1.000
_cell.length_c   1.000
_cell.angle_alpha   90.00
_cell.angle_beta   90.00
_cell.angle_gamma   90.00
#
_symmetry.space_group_name_H-M   'P 1'
#
loop_
_entity.id
_entity.type
_entity.pdbx_description
1 polymer ?
#
loop_
_entity_poly.entity_id
_entity_poly.type
_entity_poly.pdbx_seq_one_letter_code
_entity_poly.pdbx_strand_id
1 'polypeptide(L)'
;MKRALYSLADDEFATLLQRVNDCFRRSPLNYTIVGGVAVQAHISNWLCKKYGCDLHRLAESPDFRVQDYLRATDDVDITVDPRKVNGGKIEVAKEIVALEDKIVGDKIHMSLSGNNLVSIALERKGVKRPIFKLGLNMDQNDKQYGQSADAVSFNLYQGPDDTNDGWSHEMREFERRYYFEFIDRAQKLEIPYCDENKLVVVVKNPEDLLATKIARGREKDWQDILTLYNHSVQAGMPINLEKVRQLLLLEDSITHNPNPILEERFEKFAKVIDLPKKSK
;
A
#
# COMPACT_ATOMS: atom_id res chain seq x y z
N MET A 1 -12.20 20.44 -7.55
CA MET A 1 -12.51 19.62 -6.36
C MET A 1 -11.22 19.19 -5.71
N LYS A 2 -11.08 19.38 -4.40
CA LYS A 2 -9.95 18.86 -3.62
C LYS A 2 -10.12 17.34 -3.55
N ARG A 3 -9.07 16.56 -3.83
CA ARG A 3 -9.16 15.10 -3.68
C ARG A 3 -9.30 14.75 -2.21
N ALA A 4 -10.17 13.80 -1.93
CA ALA A 4 -10.28 13.20 -0.63
C ALA A 4 -8.97 12.51 -0.24
N LEU A 5 -8.64 12.54 1.03
CA LEU A 5 -7.46 11.87 1.56
C LEU A 5 -7.93 10.92 2.66
N TYR A 6 -7.50 9.66 2.54
CA TYR A 6 -7.87 8.58 3.44
C TYR A 6 -6.66 8.04 4.19
N SER A 7 -6.90 7.58 5.40
CA SER A 7 -5.98 6.80 6.22
C SER A 7 -6.60 5.44 6.53
N LEU A 8 -5.77 4.49 6.97
CA LEU A 8 -6.26 3.20 7.45
C LEU A 8 -7.14 3.29 8.70
N ALA A 9 -7.26 4.45 9.35
CA ALA A 9 -8.20 4.64 10.45
C ALA A 9 -9.62 5.01 9.97
N ASP A 10 -9.80 5.31 8.68
CA ASP A 10 -11.10 5.66 8.13
C ASP A 10 -11.86 4.38 7.75
N ASP A 11 -13.04 4.21 8.36
CA ASP A 11 -13.84 2.98 8.28
C ASP A 11 -14.19 2.57 6.84
N GLU A 12 -14.63 3.51 6.02
CA GLU A 12 -14.98 3.25 4.63
C GLU A 12 -13.78 2.80 3.80
N PHE A 13 -12.60 3.35 4.10
CA PHE A 13 -11.37 3.03 3.38
C PHE A 13 -10.82 1.66 3.83
N ALA A 14 -10.78 1.39 5.12
CA ALA A 14 -10.42 0.09 5.65
C ALA A 14 -11.38 -1.01 5.16
N THR A 15 -12.68 -0.71 5.10
CA THR A 15 -13.69 -1.63 4.56
C THR A 15 -13.48 -1.89 3.07
N LEU A 16 -13.16 -0.87 2.26
CA LEU A 16 -12.77 -1.05 0.87
C LEU A 16 -11.55 -1.99 0.75
N LEU A 17 -10.51 -1.78 1.54
CA LEU A 17 -9.30 -2.61 1.48
C LEU A 17 -9.55 -4.07 1.93
N GLN A 18 -10.39 -4.28 2.93
CA GLN A 18 -10.82 -5.62 3.34
C GLN A 18 -11.57 -6.32 2.19
N ARG A 19 -12.49 -5.60 1.52
CA ARG A 19 -13.21 -6.10 0.35
C ARG A 19 -12.27 -6.46 -0.80
N VAL A 20 -11.27 -5.62 -1.06
CA VAL A 20 -10.21 -5.90 -2.04
C VAL A 20 -9.51 -7.22 -1.70
N ASN A 21 -9.04 -7.37 -0.46
CA ASN A 21 -8.35 -8.59 -0.04
C ASN A 21 -9.23 -9.85 -0.17
N ASP A 22 -10.50 -9.76 0.24
CA ASP A 22 -11.43 -10.88 0.13
C ASP A 22 -11.73 -11.29 -1.32
N CYS A 23 -11.81 -10.32 -2.23
CA CYS A 23 -12.03 -10.57 -3.65
C CYS A 23 -10.79 -11.18 -4.31
N PHE A 24 -9.60 -10.63 -4.06
CA PHE A 24 -8.35 -11.16 -4.61
C PHE A 24 -8.03 -12.57 -4.08
N ARG A 25 -8.28 -12.86 -2.80
CA ARG A 25 -8.06 -14.21 -2.22
C ARG A 25 -8.87 -15.31 -2.93
N ARG A 26 -9.99 -14.95 -3.56
CA ARG A 26 -10.87 -15.85 -4.32
C ARG A 26 -10.63 -15.79 -5.83
N SER A 27 -9.61 -15.05 -6.27
CA SER A 27 -9.23 -14.89 -7.68
C SER A 27 -7.95 -15.69 -7.98
N PRO A 28 -7.73 -16.10 -9.23
CA PRO A 28 -6.43 -16.62 -9.66
C PRO A 28 -5.31 -15.57 -9.62
N LEU A 29 -5.65 -14.28 -9.52
CA LEU A 29 -4.69 -13.19 -9.42
C LEU A 29 -4.14 -13.07 -8.00
N ASN A 30 -2.83 -13.27 -7.87
CA ASN A 30 -2.11 -12.82 -6.69
C ASN A 30 -1.90 -11.29 -6.78
N TYR A 31 -1.84 -10.64 -5.62
CA TYR A 31 -1.65 -9.20 -5.54
C TYR A 31 -0.79 -8.80 -4.34
N THR A 32 -0.29 -7.58 -4.38
CA THR A 32 0.43 -6.96 -3.28
C THR A 32 0.12 -5.47 -3.28
N ILE A 33 -0.39 -4.95 -2.17
CA ILE A 33 -0.53 -3.51 -1.95
C ILE A 33 0.87 -2.93 -1.71
N VAL A 34 1.17 -1.84 -2.40
CA VAL A 34 2.44 -1.11 -2.31
C VAL A 34 2.17 0.37 -1.99
N GLY A 35 3.21 1.21 -2.07
CA GLY A 35 3.02 2.67 -1.94
C GLY A 35 2.59 3.12 -0.55
N GLY A 36 1.77 4.17 -0.47
CA GLY A 36 1.38 4.80 0.79
C GLY A 36 0.57 3.89 1.71
N VAL A 37 -0.36 3.11 1.16
CA VAL A 37 -1.19 2.19 1.95
C VAL A 37 -0.36 1.09 2.61
N ALA A 38 0.66 0.56 1.91
CA ALA A 38 1.57 -0.42 2.51
C ALA A 38 2.38 0.16 3.69
N VAL A 39 2.82 1.43 3.59
CA VAL A 39 3.50 2.12 4.70
C VAL A 39 2.57 2.25 5.89
N GLN A 40 1.35 2.74 5.66
CA GLN A 40 0.35 2.87 6.71
C GLN A 40 0.05 1.51 7.36
N ALA A 41 -0.06 0.43 6.57
CA ALA A 41 -0.37 -0.90 7.10
C ALA A 41 0.69 -1.41 8.09
N HIS A 42 1.98 -1.24 7.77
CA HIS A 42 3.07 -1.60 8.69
C HIS A 42 3.05 -0.73 9.95
N ILE A 43 2.91 0.59 9.80
CA ILE A 43 2.86 1.53 10.93
C ILE A 43 1.66 1.21 11.84
N SER A 44 0.46 1.06 11.28
CA SER A 44 -0.75 0.72 12.04
C SER A 44 -0.57 -0.58 12.81
N ASN A 45 -0.02 -1.63 12.18
CA ASN A 45 0.25 -2.90 12.86
C ASN A 45 1.23 -2.73 14.03
N TRP A 46 2.30 -1.96 13.84
CA TRP A 46 3.28 -1.69 14.89
C TRP A 46 2.74 -0.82 16.02
N LEU A 47 1.91 0.18 15.70
CA LEU A 47 1.23 1.00 16.70
C LEU A 47 0.30 0.13 17.55
N CYS A 48 -0.54 -0.70 16.94
CA CYS A 48 -1.43 -1.61 17.67
C CYS A 48 -0.64 -2.54 18.61
N LYS A 49 0.49 -3.08 18.14
CA LYS A 49 1.38 -3.90 18.98
C LYS A 49 2.02 -3.12 20.13
N LYS A 50 2.49 -1.91 19.87
CA LYS A 50 3.17 -1.05 20.85
C LYS A 50 2.23 -0.61 21.97
N TYR A 51 1.00 -0.24 21.63
CA TYR A 51 0.01 0.27 22.58
C TYR A 51 -0.91 -0.82 23.14
N GLY A 52 -0.89 -2.02 22.56
CA GLY A 52 -1.66 -3.16 23.04
C GLY A 52 -3.18 -3.02 22.82
N CYS A 53 -3.59 -2.25 21.82
CA CYS A 53 -5.00 -2.02 21.46
C CYS A 53 -5.19 -1.99 19.94
N ASP A 54 -6.44 -1.98 19.51
CA ASP A 54 -6.80 -1.90 18.09
C ASP A 54 -6.73 -0.47 17.53
N LEU A 55 -6.71 -0.39 16.20
CA LEU A 55 -6.52 0.87 15.47
C LEU A 55 -7.67 1.86 15.69
N HIS A 56 -8.91 1.37 15.79
CA HIS A 56 -10.09 2.21 16.03
C HIS A 56 -10.02 2.88 17.41
N ARG A 57 -9.70 2.12 18.46
CA ARG A 57 -9.49 2.68 19.81
C ARG A 57 -8.32 3.66 19.86
N LEU A 58 -7.25 3.41 19.11
CA LEU A 58 -6.15 4.38 18.98
C LEU A 58 -6.60 5.67 18.29
N ALA A 59 -7.43 5.57 17.24
CA ALA A 59 -7.92 6.74 16.50
C ALA A 59 -8.88 7.62 17.32
N GLU A 60 -9.63 7.01 18.24
CA GLU A 60 -10.56 7.71 19.15
C GLU A 60 -9.91 8.19 20.45
N SER A 61 -8.65 7.85 20.70
CA SER A 61 -7.96 8.22 21.93
C SER A 61 -7.71 9.73 22.01
N PRO A 62 -8.06 10.41 23.11
CA PRO A 62 -7.79 11.84 23.28
C PRO A 62 -6.28 12.14 23.43
N ASP A 63 -5.49 11.17 23.87
CA ASP A 63 -4.05 11.31 24.14
C ASP A 63 -3.17 10.83 22.98
N PHE A 64 -3.78 10.32 21.91
CA PHE A 64 -3.05 9.77 20.77
C PHE A 64 -3.71 10.17 19.45
N ARG A 65 -2.95 10.86 18.60
CA ARG A 65 -3.44 11.30 17.30
C ARG A 65 -2.86 10.45 16.18
N VAL A 66 -3.64 9.48 15.69
CA VAL A 66 -3.23 8.56 14.61
C VAL A 66 -2.77 9.31 13.35
N GLN A 67 -3.34 10.47 13.05
CA GLN A 67 -3.02 11.29 11.87
C GLN A 67 -1.60 11.88 11.91
N ASP A 68 -0.97 11.95 13.07
CA ASP A 68 0.44 12.36 13.18
C ASP A 68 1.40 11.25 12.69
N TYR A 69 0.89 10.02 12.55
CA TYR A 69 1.65 8.83 12.14
C TYR A 69 1.24 8.30 10.76
N LEU A 70 -0.06 8.37 10.43
CA LEU A 70 -0.60 7.87 9.16
C LEU A 70 -0.81 9.02 8.18
N ARG A 71 0.12 9.15 7.22
CA ARG A 71 -0.04 10.13 6.13
C ARG A 71 -1.14 9.69 5.18
N ALA A 72 -2.22 10.46 5.13
CA ALA A 72 -3.37 10.18 4.29
C ALA A 72 -3.04 10.14 2.78
N THR A 73 -3.85 9.40 2.00
CA THR A 73 -3.65 9.07 0.58
C THR A 73 -4.95 9.11 -0.19
N ASP A 74 -4.90 9.46 -1.47
CA ASP A 74 -6.05 9.48 -2.40
C ASP A 74 -6.08 8.26 -3.34
N ASP A 75 -5.07 7.40 -3.24
CA ASP A 75 -4.91 6.23 -4.09
C ASP A 75 -4.41 4.97 -3.37
N VAL A 76 -4.64 3.84 -4.02
CA VAL A 76 -4.13 2.52 -3.63
C VAL A 76 -3.29 1.99 -4.78
N ASP A 77 -1.98 1.90 -4.56
CA ASP A 77 -1.06 1.24 -5.50
C ASP A 77 -1.10 -0.28 -5.28
N ILE A 78 -1.37 -1.05 -6.33
CA ILE A 78 -1.46 -2.51 -6.27
C ILE A 78 -0.62 -3.11 -7.39
N THR A 79 0.29 -4.00 -7.02
CA THR A 79 1.04 -4.84 -7.94
C THR A 79 0.30 -6.18 -8.10
N VAL A 80 0.09 -6.62 -9.33
CA VAL A 80 -0.64 -7.85 -9.66
C VAL A 80 0.32 -8.89 -10.25
N ASP A 81 0.17 -10.16 -9.89
CA ASP A 81 0.95 -11.24 -10.48
C ASP A 81 0.24 -11.86 -11.70
N PRO A 82 0.67 -11.52 -12.93
CA PRO A 82 0.08 -12.13 -14.12
C PRO A 82 0.48 -13.60 -14.31
N ARG A 83 1.51 -14.13 -13.63
CA ARG A 83 2.08 -15.46 -13.92
C ARG A 83 1.09 -16.60 -13.70
N LYS A 84 0.07 -16.39 -12.86
CA LYS A 84 -0.94 -17.41 -12.51
C LYS A 84 -2.19 -17.40 -13.41
N VAL A 85 -2.30 -16.45 -14.33
CA VAL A 85 -3.45 -16.36 -15.24
C VAL A 85 -3.10 -16.98 -16.59
N ASN A 86 -3.77 -18.08 -16.91
CA ASN A 86 -3.68 -18.69 -18.23
C ASN A 86 -4.32 -17.77 -19.28
N GLY A 87 -3.62 -17.46 -20.37
CA GLY A 87 -4.17 -16.67 -21.49
C GLY A 87 -3.64 -15.23 -21.65
N GLY A 88 -2.63 -14.84 -20.86
CA GLY A 88 -1.87 -13.61 -21.08
C GLY A 88 -2.62 -12.32 -20.71
N LYS A 89 -2.19 -11.18 -21.28
CA LYS A 89 -2.63 -9.83 -20.86
C LYS A 89 -4.15 -9.60 -20.94
N ILE A 90 -4.82 -10.19 -21.92
CA ILE A 90 -6.28 -10.05 -22.10
C ILE A 90 -7.03 -10.74 -20.96
N GLU A 91 -6.62 -11.94 -20.57
CA GLU A 91 -7.27 -12.66 -19.46
C GLU A 91 -6.99 -11.99 -18.12
N VAL A 92 -5.77 -11.47 -17.90
CA VAL A 92 -5.48 -10.63 -16.72
C VAL A 92 -6.40 -9.41 -16.67
N ALA A 93 -6.62 -8.73 -17.80
CA ALA A 93 -7.52 -7.59 -17.87
C ALA A 93 -8.99 -7.95 -17.56
N LYS A 94 -9.47 -9.10 -18.06
CA LYS A 94 -10.82 -9.61 -17.76
C LYS A 94 -10.99 -9.95 -16.28
N GLU A 95 -9.99 -10.59 -15.68
CA GLU A 95 -9.99 -10.93 -14.25
C GLU A 95 -10.00 -9.66 -13.37
N ILE A 96 -9.23 -8.63 -13.73
CA ILE A 96 -9.26 -7.33 -13.05
C ILE A 96 -10.65 -6.69 -13.14
N VAL A 97 -11.24 -6.66 -14.34
CA VAL A 97 -12.59 -6.13 -14.56
C VAL A 97 -13.64 -6.88 -13.74
N ALA A 98 -13.53 -8.21 -13.64
CA ALA A 98 -14.42 -9.02 -12.83
C ALA A 98 -14.20 -8.80 -11.32
N LEU A 99 -12.96 -8.56 -10.88
CA LEU A 99 -12.63 -8.20 -9.50
C LEU A 99 -13.24 -6.86 -9.11
N GLU A 100 -13.19 -5.85 -9.98
CA GLU A 100 -13.82 -4.54 -9.74
C GLU A 100 -15.32 -4.67 -9.43
N ASP A 101 -16.04 -5.49 -10.21
CA ASP A 101 -17.47 -5.73 -9.98
C ASP A 101 -17.72 -6.48 -8.65
N LYS A 102 -16.87 -7.46 -8.32
CA LYS A 102 -16.95 -8.21 -7.06
C LYS A 102 -16.66 -7.34 -5.83
N ILE A 103 -15.71 -6.40 -5.93
CA ILE A 103 -15.39 -5.45 -4.85
C ILE A 103 -16.63 -4.64 -4.49
N VAL A 104 -17.33 -4.10 -5.50
CA VAL A 104 -18.58 -3.35 -5.34
C VAL A 104 -19.68 -4.21 -4.71
N GLY A 105 -19.97 -5.38 -5.28
CA GLY A 105 -21.02 -6.28 -4.79
C GLY A 105 -22.38 -5.58 -4.59
N ASP A 106 -22.99 -5.75 -3.42
CA ASP A 106 -24.30 -5.17 -3.04
C ASP A 106 -24.26 -3.65 -2.77
N LYS A 107 -23.14 -3.00 -3.08
CA LYS A 107 -22.85 -1.55 -2.91
C LYS A 107 -22.85 -1.05 -1.47
N ILE A 108 -23.58 -1.65 -0.54
CA ILE A 108 -23.58 -1.28 0.88
C ILE A 108 -23.04 -2.44 1.69
N HIS A 109 -22.14 -2.14 2.61
CA HIS A 109 -21.43 -3.11 3.44
C HIS A 109 -21.46 -2.62 4.88
N MET A 110 -21.46 -3.54 5.85
CA MET A 110 -21.16 -3.17 7.22
C MET A 110 -19.68 -2.77 7.32
N SER A 111 -19.36 -1.68 8.03
CA SER A 111 -17.97 -1.29 8.27
C SER A 111 -17.23 -2.36 9.07
N LEU A 112 -15.90 -2.35 9.00
CA LEU A 112 -15.06 -3.19 9.86
C LEU A 112 -15.32 -2.95 11.36
N SER A 113 -15.63 -1.71 11.76
CA SER A 113 -16.02 -1.37 13.13
C SER A 113 -17.36 -1.95 13.55
N GLY A 114 -18.24 -2.30 12.60
CA GLY A 114 -19.64 -2.65 12.86
C GLY A 114 -20.54 -1.44 13.19
N ASN A 115 -19.98 -0.24 13.28
CA ASN A 115 -20.70 0.96 13.71
C ASN A 115 -21.35 1.74 12.56
N ASN A 116 -20.90 1.49 11.32
CA ASN A 116 -21.27 2.30 10.17
C ASN A 116 -21.71 1.44 8.99
N LEU A 117 -22.56 2.00 8.14
CA LEU A 117 -22.81 1.45 6.80
C LEU A 117 -21.87 2.13 5.80
N VAL A 118 -21.16 1.33 5.03
CA VAL A 118 -20.20 1.79 4.03
C VAL A 118 -20.76 1.53 2.64
N SER A 119 -20.95 2.60 1.86
CA SER A 119 -21.26 2.48 0.43
C SER A 119 -19.97 2.43 -0.39
N ILE A 120 -19.85 1.46 -1.28
CA ILE A 120 -18.76 1.30 -2.25
C ILE A 120 -19.39 1.24 -3.64
N ALA A 121 -19.07 2.23 -4.48
CA ALA A 121 -19.54 2.28 -5.86
C ALA A 121 -18.35 2.42 -6.82
N LEU A 122 -18.42 1.78 -7.98
CA LEU A 122 -17.44 1.99 -9.04
C LEU A 122 -17.84 3.22 -9.86
N GLU A 123 -17.05 4.28 -9.78
CA GLU A 123 -17.23 5.50 -10.58
C GLU A 123 -16.64 5.32 -11.98
N ARG A 124 -15.43 4.76 -12.05
CA ARG A 124 -14.76 4.49 -13.31
C ARG A 124 -14.18 3.09 -13.29
N LYS A 125 -14.68 2.25 -14.19
CA LYS A 125 -14.10 0.94 -14.49
C LYS A 125 -12.77 1.11 -15.22
N GLY A 126 -11.77 0.28 -14.94
CA GLY A 126 -10.53 0.41 -15.70
C GLY A 126 -9.40 -0.50 -15.27
N VAL A 127 -8.83 -1.21 -16.24
CA VAL A 127 -7.78 -2.21 -16.05
C VAL A 127 -6.55 -1.67 -15.31
N LYS A 128 -6.11 -0.43 -15.57
CA LYS A 128 -4.97 0.18 -14.85
C LYS A 128 -5.36 1.14 -13.73
N ARG A 129 -6.52 1.78 -13.87
CA ARG A 129 -6.89 2.91 -13.02
C ARG A 129 -8.40 3.00 -12.72
N PRO A 130 -8.98 1.99 -12.06
CA PRO A 130 -10.35 2.08 -11.63
C PRO A 130 -10.49 3.12 -10.51
N ILE A 131 -11.67 3.71 -10.37
CA ILE A 131 -11.99 4.70 -9.35
C ILE A 131 -13.23 4.24 -8.59
N PHE A 132 -13.11 4.16 -7.27
CA PHE A 132 -14.17 3.82 -6.36
C PHE A 132 -14.63 5.07 -5.61
N LYS A 133 -15.93 5.22 -5.46
CA LYS A 133 -16.58 6.21 -4.60
C LYS A 133 -16.97 5.55 -3.30
N LEU A 134 -16.61 6.20 -2.20
CA LEU A 134 -16.94 5.74 -0.86
C LEU A 134 -17.95 6.70 -0.22
N GLY A 135 -18.73 6.16 0.72
CA GLY A 135 -19.63 6.94 1.54
C GLY A 135 -19.92 6.23 2.85
N LEU A 136 -20.14 7.00 3.91
CA LEU A 136 -20.39 6.50 5.27
C LEU A 136 -21.81 6.90 5.71
N ASN A 137 -22.53 5.98 6.35
CA ASN A 137 -23.86 6.18 6.92
C ASN A 137 -24.88 6.83 5.97
N MET A 138 -24.82 6.42 4.70
CA MET A 138 -25.73 6.91 3.67
C MET A 138 -27.14 6.38 3.94
N ASP A 139 -28.13 7.29 3.99
CA ASP A 139 -29.53 6.94 4.19
C ASP A 139 -30.05 6.14 2.97
N GLN A 140 -30.67 4.98 3.19
CA GLN A 140 -31.13 4.09 2.11
C GLN A 140 -32.18 4.75 1.21
N ASN A 141 -32.86 5.78 1.72
CA ASN A 141 -33.87 6.54 0.98
C ASN A 141 -33.28 7.66 0.12
N ASP A 142 -32.02 8.04 0.35
CA ASP A 142 -31.39 9.07 -0.44
C ASP A 142 -30.87 8.45 -1.75
N LYS A 143 -31.70 8.53 -2.80
CA LYS A 143 -31.36 8.06 -4.15
C LYS A 143 -30.17 8.81 -4.75
N GLN A 144 -29.64 9.82 -4.07
CA GLN A 144 -28.41 10.51 -4.41
C GLN A 144 -27.20 9.82 -3.78
N TYR A 145 -26.96 8.58 -4.17
CA TYR A 145 -25.63 7.98 -4.04
C TYR A 145 -24.62 8.90 -4.75
N GLY A 146 -23.84 9.67 -3.99
CA GLY A 146 -22.64 10.32 -4.52
C GLY A 146 -22.60 11.85 -4.58
N GLN A 147 -23.37 12.60 -3.78
CA GLN A 147 -23.17 14.06 -3.69
C GLN A 147 -22.05 14.51 -2.73
N SER A 148 -21.63 13.65 -1.78
CA SER A 148 -20.41 13.86 -0.98
C SER A 148 -19.37 12.75 -1.16
N ALA A 149 -19.45 11.98 -2.25
CA ALA A 149 -18.62 10.78 -2.40
C ALA A 149 -17.19 11.15 -2.79
N ASP A 150 -16.35 11.10 -1.79
CA ASP A 150 -14.92 11.09 -1.88
C ASP A 150 -14.45 9.83 -2.66
N ALA A 151 -13.49 10.03 -3.56
CA ALA A 151 -13.08 9.03 -4.55
C ALA A 151 -11.67 8.51 -4.27
N VAL A 152 -11.51 7.20 -4.36
CA VAL A 152 -10.23 6.48 -4.26
C VAL A 152 -9.87 5.94 -5.63
N SER A 153 -8.69 6.31 -6.15
CA SER A 153 -8.19 5.70 -7.39
C SER A 153 -7.27 4.52 -7.09
N PHE A 154 -7.41 3.41 -7.80
CA PHE A 154 -6.41 2.35 -7.74
C PHE A 154 -5.40 2.55 -8.86
N ASN A 155 -4.13 2.30 -8.60
CA ASN A 155 -3.10 2.20 -9.63
C ASN A 155 -2.66 0.73 -9.71
N LEU A 156 -3.11 0.04 -10.75
CA LEU A 156 -2.86 -1.39 -10.94
C LEU A 156 -1.67 -1.59 -11.88
N TYR A 157 -0.57 -2.11 -11.35
CA TYR A 157 0.63 -2.49 -12.11
C TYR A 157 0.56 -3.98 -12.42
N GLN A 158 0.68 -4.35 -13.71
CA GLN A 158 0.34 -5.70 -14.22
C GLN A 158 1.52 -6.49 -14.78
N GLY A 159 2.74 -6.11 -14.43
CA GLY A 159 3.95 -6.82 -14.81
C GLY A 159 5.18 -5.95 -14.69
N PRO A 160 6.37 -6.54 -14.88
CA PRO A 160 7.65 -5.85 -14.75
C PRO A 160 7.79 -4.67 -15.74
N ASP A 161 7.11 -4.72 -16.88
CA ASP A 161 7.12 -3.65 -17.88
C ASP A 161 6.07 -2.57 -17.64
N ASP A 162 5.13 -2.80 -16.74
CA ASP A 162 4.06 -1.86 -16.42
C ASP A 162 4.54 -0.89 -15.32
N THR A 163 5.50 -0.05 -15.68
CA THR A 163 6.09 0.96 -14.79
C THR A 163 5.52 2.34 -15.09
N ASN A 164 5.72 3.29 -14.18
CA ASN A 164 5.31 4.68 -14.41
C ASN A 164 6.36 5.38 -15.27
N ASP A 165 5.94 5.91 -16.44
CA ASP A 165 6.84 6.60 -17.38
C ASP A 165 7.49 7.86 -16.81
N GLY A 166 6.92 8.44 -15.75
CA GLY A 166 7.49 9.57 -15.02
C GLY A 166 8.57 9.18 -14.01
N TRP A 167 8.87 7.89 -13.83
CA TRP A 167 9.98 7.44 -12.99
C TRP A 167 11.32 7.56 -13.72
N SER A 168 12.39 7.80 -12.96
CA SER A 168 13.75 7.78 -13.52
C SER A 168 14.08 6.39 -14.07
N HIS A 169 15.04 6.32 -15.00
CA HIS A 169 15.41 5.06 -15.63
C HIS A 169 15.84 4.00 -14.60
N GLU A 170 16.64 4.41 -13.63
CA GLU A 170 17.14 3.55 -12.55
C GLU A 170 16.01 2.97 -11.71
N MET A 171 14.96 3.76 -11.46
CA MET A 171 13.80 3.31 -10.70
C MET A 171 12.95 2.31 -11.49
N ARG A 172 12.76 2.54 -12.80
CA ARG A 172 12.03 1.60 -13.66
C ARG A 172 12.76 0.28 -13.75
N GLU A 173 14.07 0.29 -13.95
CA GLU A 173 14.89 -0.92 -13.98
C GLU A 173 14.88 -1.65 -12.64
N PHE A 174 14.95 -0.92 -11.52
CA PHE A 174 14.84 -1.50 -10.17
C PHE A 174 13.49 -2.22 -9.98
N GLU A 175 12.35 -1.58 -10.27
CA GLU A 175 11.03 -2.21 -10.10
C GLU A 175 10.83 -3.36 -11.09
N ARG A 176 11.28 -3.22 -12.33
CA ARG A 176 11.22 -4.28 -13.35
C ARG A 176 11.96 -5.52 -12.89
N ARG A 177 13.19 -5.35 -12.38
CA ARG A 177 14.06 -6.44 -11.92
C ARG A 177 13.45 -7.22 -10.76
N TYR A 178 12.92 -6.50 -9.76
CA TYR A 178 12.44 -7.11 -8.52
C TYR A 178 10.93 -7.36 -8.49
N TYR A 179 10.21 -7.07 -9.58
CA TYR A 179 8.74 -7.11 -9.64
C TYR A 179 8.16 -8.39 -9.03
N PHE A 180 8.58 -9.55 -9.53
CA PHE A 180 8.06 -10.84 -9.08
C PHE A 180 8.60 -11.24 -7.71
N GLU A 181 9.87 -10.95 -7.42
CA GLU A 181 10.47 -11.24 -6.11
C GLU A 181 9.74 -10.50 -4.98
N PHE A 182 9.35 -9.26 -5.22
CA PHE A 182 8.58 -8.47 -4.26
C PHE A 182 7.17 -9.01 -4.02
N ILE A 183 6.51 -9.55 -5.05
CA ILE A 183 5.22 -10.23 -4.87
C ILE A 183 5.41 -11.53 -4.09
N ASP A 184 6.42 -12.32 -4.45
CA ASP A 184 6.70 -13.61 -3.82
C ASP A 184 7.08 -13.47 -2.34
N ARG A 185 7.68 -12.32 -1.96
CA ARG A 185 8.00 -11.96 -0.57
C ARG A 185 6.97 -11.06 0.11
N ALA A 186 5.80 -10.87 -0.49
CA ALA A 186 4.74 -10.08 0.12
C ALA A 186 4.30 -10.69 1.45
N GLN A 187 3.95 -9.81 2.39
CA GLN A 187 3.56 -10.20 3.73
C GLN A 187 2.06 -9.97 3.92
N LYS A 188 1.37 -11.00 4.45
CA LYS A 188 0.03 -10.82 5.00
C LYS A 188 0.13 -10.14 6.37
N LEU A 189 -0.48 -8.97 6.50
CA LEU A 189 -0.66 -8.31 7.79
C LEU A 189 -2.09 -8.47 8.26
N GLU A 190 -2.25 -8.79 9.53
CA GLU A 190 -3.52 -8.76 10.24
C GLU A 190 -3.45 -7.63 11.27
N ILE A 191 -4.06 -6.50 10.94
CA ILE A 191 -4.06 -5.31 11.79
C ILE A 191 -5.29 -5.41 12.69
N PRO A 192 -5.14 -5.44 14.03
CA PRO A 192 -6.28 -5.32 14.94
C PRO A 192 -7.01 -4.01 14.65
N TYR A 193 -8.25 -4.09 14.17
CA TYR A 193 -8.98 -2.92 13.68
C TYR A 193 -9.96 -2.40 14.71
N CYS A 194 -10.83 -3.26 15.23
CA CYS A 194 -11.69 -2.99 16.37
C CYS A 194 -11.99 -4.33 17.06
N ASP A 195 -12.17 -4.35 18.39
CA ASP A 195 -12.61 -5.52 19.19
C ASP A 195 -12.19 -6.90 18.62
N GLU A 196 -13.08 -7.56 17.88
CA GLU A 196 -12.88 -8.90 17.28
C GLU A 196 -12.51 -8.89 15.79
N ASN A 197 -12.59 -7.74 15.12
CA ASN A 197 -12.33 -7.59 13.70
C ASN A 197 -10.88 -7.15 13.42
N LYS A 198 -10.36 -7.68 12.32
CA LYS A 198 -9.02 -7.37 11.83
C LYS A 198 -9.10 -6.90 10.39
N LEU A 199 -8.35 -5.85 10.06
CA LEU A 199 -8.07 -5.51 8.67
C LEU A 199 -6.96 -6.44 8.18
N VAL A 200 -7.26 -7.24 7.15
CA VAL A 200 -6.31 -8.14 6.53
C VAL A 200 -5.88 -7.60 5.17
N VAL A 201 -4.58 -7.32 5.02
CA VAL A 201 -3.99 -6.82 3.78
C VAL A 201 -2.73 -7.59 3.42
N VAL A 202 -2.50 -7.79 2.12
CA VAL A 202 -1.24 -8.35 1.60
C VAL A 202 -0.40 -7.19 1.09
N VAL A 203 0.74 -6.92 1.73
CA VAL A 203 1.57 -5.74 1.47
C VAL A 203 3.02 -6.11 1.19
N LYS A 204 3.73 -5.22 0.49
CA LYS A 204 5.19 -5.31 0.32
C LYS A 204 5.87 -5.33 1.70
N ASN A 205 6.85 -6.20 1.92
CA ASN A 205 7.57 -6.23 3.19
C ASN A 205 8.34 -4.91 3.44
N PRO A 206 8.70 -4.58 4.69
CA PRO A 206 9.29 -3.29 5.03
C PRO A 206 10.61 -2.99 4.31
N GLU A 207 11.52 -3.97 4.17
CA GLU A 207 12.80 -3.77 3.48
C GLU A 207 12.59 -3.44 1.99
N ASP A 208 11.73 -4.19 1.31
CA ASP A 208 11.43 -4.00 -0.11
C ASP A 208 10.73 -2.66 -0.34
N LEU A 209 9.84 -2.26 0.58
CA LEU A 209 9.14 -0.97 0.56
C LEU A 209 10.12 0.20 0.79
N LEU A 210 11.03 0.08 1.76
CA LEU A 210 12.05 1.08 2.04
C LEU A 210 13.01 1.24 0.85
N ALA A 211 13.50 0.12 0.29
CA ALA A 211 14.36 0.12 -0.89
C ALA A 211 13.66 0.80 -2.07
N THR A 212 12.39 0.47 -2.33
CA THR A 212 11.57 1.10 -3.38
C THR A 212 11.47 2.63 -3.20
N LYS A 213 11.26 3.10 -1.97
CA LYS A 213 11.16 4.55 -1.71
C LYS A 213 12.50 5.26 -1.85
N ILE A 214 13.59 4.66 -1.36
CA ILE A 214 14.94 5.20 -1.53
C ILE A 214 15.27 5.26 -3.03
N ALA A 215 14.95 4.21 -3.78
CA ALA A 215 15.13 4.17 -5.22
C ALA A 215 14.31 5.24 -5.97
N ARG A 216 13.13 5.67 -5.47
CA ARG A 216 12.38 6.82 -6.04
C ARG A 216 13.00 8.16 -5.70
N GLY A 217 13.53 8.32 -4.48
CA GLY A 217 14.24 9.52 -4.02
C GLY A 217 13.42 10.82 -4.02
N ARG A 218 12.08 10.76 -4.04
CA ARG A 218 11.23 11.96 -4.02
C ARG A 218 11.20 12.57 -2.63
N GLU A 219 11.03 13.89 -2.56
CA GLU A 219 10.99 14.63 -1.29
C GLU A 219 9.97 14.05 -0.30
N LYS A 220 8.73 13.83 -0.75
CA LYS A 220 7.66 13.22 0.07
C LYS A 220 7.96 11.79 0.52
N ASP A 221 8.79 11.05 -0.23
CA ASP A 221 9.16 9.68 0.15
C ASP A 221 10.15 9.67 1.33
N TRP A 222 10.92 10.75 1.56
CA TRP A 222 11.85 10.83 2.70
C TRP A 222 11.13 10.80 4.05
N GLN A 223 10.01 11.50 4.17
CA GLN A 223 9.21 11.46 5.39
C GLN A 223 8.67 10.05 5.63
N ASP A 224 8.11 9.40 4.61
CA ASP A 224 7.62 8.02 4.73
C ASP A 224 8.73 7.03 5.11
N ILE A 225 9.94 7.19 4.55
CA ILE A 225 11.14 6.40 4.85
C ILE A 225 11.50 6.51 6.33
N LEU A 226 11.57 7.74 6.87
CA LEU A 226 11.95 7.98 8.25
C LEU A 226 10.88 7.50 9.22
N THR A 227 9.61 7.77 8.92
CA THR A 227 8.49 7.28 9.73
C THR A 227 8.48 5.76 9.77
N LEU A 228 8.57 5.08 8.62
CA LEU A 228 8.61 3.62 8.55
C LEU A 228 9.78 3.04 9.36
N TYR A 229 10.99 3.60 9.20
CA TYR A 229 12.17 3.16 9.93
C TYR A 229 12.02 3.36 11.45
N ASN A 230 11.67 4.57 11.89
CA ASN A 230 11.56 4.90 13.31
C ASN A 230 10.50 4.05 14.03
N HIS A 231 9.35 3.82 13.41
CA HIS A 231 8.32 2.96 14.00
C HIS A 231 8.73 1.50 14.07
N SER A 232 9.48 1.01 13.08
CA SER A 232 10.02 -0.35 13.12
C SER A 232 10.95 -0.55 14.34
N VAL A 233 11.83 0.43 14.61
CA VAL A 233 12.75 0.41 15.75
C VAL A 233 11.98 0.51 17.07
N GLN A 234 11.04 1.45 17.18
CA GLN A 234 10.23 1.63 18.39
C GLN A 234 9.36 0.41 18.73
N ALA A 235 8.95 -0.36 17.71
CA ALA A 235 8.18 -1.58 17.88
C ALA A 235 9.04 -2.82 18.19
N GLY A 236 10.37 -2.66 18.30
CA GLY A 236 11.29 -3.77 18.50
C GLY A 236 11.42 -4.70 17.29
N MET A 237 11.06 -4.22 16.09
CA MET A 237 11.12 -4.96 14.83
C MET A 237 11.92 -4.17 13.78
N PRO A 238 13.21 -3.88 14.04
CA PRO A 238 14.00 -3.00 13.17
C PRO A 238 14.14 -3.58 11.76
N ILE A 239 13.98 -2.72 10.75
CA ILE A 239 14.18 -3.08 9.34
C ILE A 239 15.64 -3.48 9.11
N ASN A 240 15.87 -4.56 8.36
CA ASN A 240 17.23 -5.00 8.03
C ASN A 240 17.84 -4.10 6.94
N LEU A 241 18.63 -3.12 7.36
CA LEU A 241 19.23 -2.13 6.47
C LEU A 241 20.32 -2.70 5.55
N GLU A 242 20.97 -3.81 5.94
CA GLU A 242 21.92 -4.49 5.06
C GLU A 242 21.18 -5.13 3.88
N LYS A 243 20.02 -5.75 4.12
CA LYS A 243 19.16 -6.26 3.04
C LYS A 243 18.70 -5.12 2.12
N VAL A 244 18.29 -3.98 2.66
CA VAL A 244 17.90 -2.79 1.88
C VAL A 244 19.06 -2.32 0.99
N ARG A 245 20.27 -2.26 1.56
CA ARG A 245 21.48 -1.91 0.81
C ARG A 245 21.76 -2.90 -0.31
N GLN A 246 21.68 -4.21 -0.04
CA GLN A 246 21.90 -5.26 -1.04
C GLN A 246 20.90 -5.17 -2.20
N LEU A 247 19.63 -4.87 -1.94
CA LEU A 247 18.62 -4.66 -2.99
C LEU A 247 18.96 -3.46 -3.88
N LEU A 248 19.44 -2.37 -3.29
CA LEU A 248 19.76 -1.13 -4.01
C LEU A 248 21.08 -1.20 -4.79
N LEU A 249 22.06 -1.92 -4.27
CA LEU A 249 23.43 -1.98 -4.80
C LEU A 249 23.72 -3.22 -5.66
N LEU A 250 22.72 -4.07 -5.89
CA LEU A 250 22.91 -5.24 -6.75
C LEU A 250 23.37 -4.78 -8.14
N GLU A 251 24.42 -5.41 -8.65
CA GLU A 251 25.03 -5.05 -9.93
C GLU A 251 24.00 -4.92 -11.04
N ASP A 252 24.15 -3.90 -11.86
CA ASP A 252 23.32 -3.73 -13.03
C ASP A 252 23.55 -4.87 -14.03
N SER A 253 22.48 -5.50 -14.52
CA SER A 253 22.58 -6.68 -15.39
C SER A 253 23.28 -6.42 -16.73
N ILE A 254 23.41 -5.15 -17.14
CA ILE A 254 24.06 -4.76 -18.40
C ILE A 254 25.51 -4.34 -18.10
N THR A 255 25.70 -3.45 -17.13
CA THR A 255 27.00 -2.82 -16.86
C THR A 255 27.84 -3.54 -15.79
N HIS A 256 27.27 -4.51 -15.08
CA HIS A 256 27.89 -5.27 -13.97
C HIS A 256 28.48 -4.36 -12.88
N ASN A 257 28.02 -3.11 -12.79
CA ASN A 257 28.44 -2.14 -11.80
C ASN A 257 27.27 -1.77 -10.88
N PRO A 258 27.51 -1.48 -9.60
CA PRO A 258 26.52 -0.89 -8.71
C PRO A 258 26.02 0.43 -9.30
N ASN A 259 24.72 0.71 -9.17
CA ASN A 259 24.16 1.96 -9.64
C ASN A 259 24.57 3.11 -8.70
N PRO A 260 25.44 4.05 -9.13
CA PRO A 260 25.99 5.08 -8.23
C PRO A 260 24.92 6.03 -7.70
N ILE A 261 23.80 6.22 -8.43
CA ILE A 261 22.68 7.05 -7.99
C ILE A 261 21.93 6.38 -6.84
N LEU A 262 21.70 5.06 -6.93
CA LEU A 262 21.05 4.31 -5.85
C LEU A 262 21.96 4.23 -4.61
N GLU A 263 23.27 4.12 -4.80
CA GLU A 263 24.25 4.20 -3.72
C GLU A 263 24.23 5.56 -3.03
N GLU A 264 24.29 6.67 -3.78
CA GLU A 264 24.21 8.01 -3.20
C GLU A 264 22.91 8.22 -2.41
N ARG A 265 21.77 7.74 -2.93
CA ARG A 265 20.47 7.82 -2.23
C ARG A 265 20.47 7.01 -0.94
N PHE A 266 21.06 5.81 -0.94
CA PHE A 266 21.20 5.01 0.28
C PHE A 266 22.13 5.69 1.29
N GLU A 267 23.27 6.24 0.86
CA GLU A 267 24.19 6.96 1.75
C GLU A 267 23.55 8.24 2.33
N LYS A 268 22.73 8.95 1.55
CA LYS A 268 21.92 10.06 2.05
C LYS A 268 20.95 9.58 3.12
N PHE A 269 20.23 8.49 2.89
CA PHE A 269 19.34 7.89 3.88
C PHE A 269 20.10 7.53 5.17
N ALA A 270 21.21 6.80 5.04
CA ALA A 270 22.03 6.32 6.14
C ALA A 270 22.54 7.47 7.03
N LYS A 271 22.94 8.60 6.43
CA LYS A 271 23.31 9.81 7.17
C LYS A 271 22.16 10.40 7.97
N VAL A 272 20.94 10.39 7.43
CA VAL A 272 19.77 10.97 8.10
C VAL A 272 19.36 10.14 9.32
N ILE A 273 19.55 8.82 9.29
CA ILE A 273 19.25 7.93 10.41
C ILE A 273 20.46 7.66 11.33
N ASP A 274 21.53 8.44 11.17
CA ASP A 274 22.79 8.37 11.93
C ASP A 274 23.41 6.96 11.99
N LEU A 275 23.41 6.26 10.85
CA LEU A 275 24.11 4.98 10.75
C LEU A 275 25.63 5.20 10.74
N PRO A 276 26.41 4.51 11.59
CA PRO A 276 27.87 4.59 11.53
C PRO A 276 28.37 4.07 10.18
N LYS A 277 29.27 4.82 9.54
CA LYS A 277 29.93 4.38 8.31
C LYS A 277 30.68 3.08 8.59
N LYS A 278 30.39 2.00 7.83
CA LYS A 278 31.24 0.82 7.85
C LYS A 278 32.61 1.22 7.34
N SER A 279 33.63 1.07 8.19
CA SER A 279 35.04 1.15 7.78
C SER A 279 35.24 0.17 6.62
N LYS A 280 35.73 0.69 5.50
CA LYS A 280 36.09 -0.11 4.32
C LYS A 280 37.18 -1.12 4.66
#